data_AF-A0A0N9XTW5-F1
#
_entry.id   AF-A0A0N9XTW5-F1
#
_cell.length_a   1.000
_cell.length_b   1.000
_cell.length_c   1.000
_cell.angle_alpha   90.00
_cell.angle_beta   90.00
_cell.angle_gamma   90.00
#
_symmetry.space_group_name_H-M   'P 1'
#
loop_
_entity.id
_entity.type
_entity.pdbx_description
1 polymer ?
#
loop_
_entity_poly.entity_id
_entity_poly.type
_entity_poly.pdbx_seq_one_letter_code
_entity_poly.pdbx_strand_id
1 'polypeptide(L)'
;MGFVTKDPAQPDQPEEAGTTEAPDVVEGEVVPAPPAAGRVPEPVPGHVSDPADTGYTAAGVPTFDAVREKIETRYGTALGASELAAETPEGRSIEEQYEKRQQAAAERLQQIRESMHKDDA
;
A
#
# COMPACT_ATOMS: atom_id res chain seq x y z
N MET A 1 35.76 -17.86 19.38
CA MET A 1 36.74 -17.84 18.27
C MET A 1 36.22 -18.76 17.19
N GLY A 2 35.90 -18.25 16.00
CA GLY A 2 35.46 -19.06 14.86
C GLY A 2 34.54 -18.29 13.91
N PHE A 3 35.10 -17.36 13.14
CA PHE A 3 34.40 -16.74 12.02
C PHE A 3 34.43 -17.72 10.84
N VAL A 4 33.27 -18.16 10.37
CA VAL A 4 33.14 -18.87 9.10
C VAL A 4 33.32 -17.85 7.98
N THR A 5 34.43 -17.93 7.27
CA THR A 5 34.71 -17.14 6.07
C THR A 5 33.79 -17.62 4.95
N LYS A 6 32.83 -16.79 4.55
CA LYS A 6 32.05 -17.02 3.32
C LYS A 6 32.92 -16.60 2.14
N ASP A 7 33.32 -17.58 1.35
CA ASP A 7 34.09 -17.45 0.12
C ASP A 7 33.28 -16.63 -0.92
N PRO A 8 33.83 -15.54 -1.50
CA PRO A 8 33.10 -14.65 -2.41
C PRO A 8 32.90 -15.19 -3.83
N ALA A 9 33.29 -16.45 -4.13
CA ALA A 9 33.20 -17.03 -5.47
C ALA A 9 32.04 -18.02 -5.69
N GLN A 10 31.10 -18.16 -4.76
CA GLN A 10 29.99 -19.10 -4.91
C GLN A 10 28.70 -18.40 -5.38
N PRO A 11 28.22 -18.65 -6.62
CA PRO A 11 26.96 -18.06 -7.09
C PRO A 11 25.80 -18.55 -6.22
N ASP A 12 24.93 -17.61 -5.85
CA ASP A 12 23.77 -17.82 -4.99
C ASP A 12 22.94 -19.03 -5.46
N GLN A 13 22.95 -20.10 -4.67
CA GLN A 13 21.96 -21.15 -4.76
C GLN A 13 20.66 -20.57 -4.19
N PRO A 14 19.52 -20.62 -4.89
CA PRO A 14 18.25 -20.19 -4.35
C PRO A 14 17.76 -21.22 -3.33
N GLU A 15 18.01 -21.00 -2.04
CA GLU A 15 17.36 -21.77 -0.96
C GLU A 15 15.91 -21.29 -0.79
N GLU A 16 14.99 -22.15 -1.21
CA GLU A 16 13.64 -22.39 -0.69
C GLU A 16 12.82 -21.17 -0.24
N ALA A 17 11.95 -20.71 -1.16
CA ALA A 17 10.76 -19.96 -0.81
C ALA A 17 9.75 -20.86 -0.08
N GLY A 18 9.43 -20.55 1.17
CA GLY A 18 8.31 -21.13 1.93
C GLY A 18 8.45 -20.76 3.40
N THR A 19 7.66 -19.88 4.01
CA THR A 19 6.20 -19.73 3.93
C THR A 19 5.88 -18.25 4.07
N THR A 20 5.38 -17.62 3.01
CA THR A 20 4.55 -16.43 3.19
C THR A 20 3.24 -16.94 3.78
N GLU A 21 3.04 -16.74 5.09
CA GLU A 21 1.71 -16.83 5.68
C GLU A 21 0.88 -15.75 4.99
N ALA A 22 0.16 -16.16 3.95
CA ALA A 22 -0.84 -15.32 3.32
C ALA A 22 -1.80 -14.88 4.44
N PRO A 23 -2.20 -13.60 4.51
CA PRO A 23 -3.28 -13.24 5.41
C PRO A 23 -4.45 -14.15 5.05
N ASP A 24 -4.99 -14.88 6.03
CA ASP A 24 -6.17 -15.72 5.84
C ASP A 24 -7.22 -14.89 5.10
N VAL A 25 -7.38 -15.17 3.81
CA VAL A 25 -8.39 -14.51 2.98
C VAL A 25 -9.69 -15.07 3.49
N VAL A 26 -10.36 -14.29 4.36
CA VAL A 26 -11.66 -14.66 4.90
C VAL A 26 -12.63 -14.66 3.72
N GLU A 27 -12.96 -15.85 3.23
CA GLU A 27 -13.94 -16.04 2.18
C GLU A 27 -15.29 -15.63 2.77
N GLY A 28 -15.79 -14.46 2.38
CA GLY A 28 -17.09 -13.98 2.82
C GLY A 28 -18.17 -14.92 2.28
N GLU A 29 -18.87 -15.62 3.17
CA GLU A 29 -20.02 -16.43 2.79
C GLU A 29 -21.08 -15.52 2.13
N VAL A 30 -21.39 -15.79 0.87
CA VAL A 30 -22.46 -15.10 0.14
C VAL A 30 -23.78 -15.59 0.73
N VAL A 31 -24.33 -14.83 1.67
CA VAL A 31 -25.69 -15.08 2.18
C VAL A 31 -26.65 -14.94 1.00
N PRO A 32 -27.39 -16.00 0.61
CA PRO A 32 -28.36 -15.87 -0.46
C PRO A 32 -29.42 -14.85 -0.04
N ALA A 33 -29.60 -13.82 -0.88
CA ALA A 33 -30.67 -12.86 -0.68
C ALA A 33 -32.01 -13.64 -0.61
N PRO A 34 -32.93 -13.28 0.30
CA PRO A 34 -34.25 -13.88 0.32
C PRO A 34 -34.86 -13.75 -1.08
N PRO A 35 -35.56 -14.77 -1.60
CA PRO A 35 -36.17 -14.68 -2.91
C PRO A 35 -37.12 -13.49 -2.88
N ALA A 36 -36.83 -12.47 -3.68
CA ALA A 36 -37.73 -11.37 -3.94
C ALA A 36 -38.99 -11.99 -4.56
N ALA A 37 -39.98 -12.24 -3.71
CA ALA A 37 -41.30 -12.66 -4.15
C ALA A 37 -41.90 -11.50 -4.96
N GLY A 38 -41.80 -11.62 -6.28
CA GLY A 38 -42.43 -10.70 -7.23
C GLY A 38 -41.46 -9.72 -7.88
N ARG A 39 -41.33 -9.88 -9.20
CA ARG A 39 -40.94 -8.88 -10.21
C ARG A 39 -39.70 -8.04 -9.86
N VAL A 40 -38.60 -8.28 -10.58
CA VAL A 40 -37.54 -7.26 -10.76
C VAL A 40 -38.22 -5.92 -11.07
N PRO A 41 -38.20 -4.93 -10.17
CA PRO A 41 -38.67 -3.60 -10.53
C PRO A 41 -37.70 -3.08 -11.58
N GLU A 42 -38.22 -2.56 -12.69
CA GLU A 42 -37.43 -1.73 -13.59
C GLU A 42 -36.71 -0.65 -12.76
N PRO A 43 -35.49 -0.21 -13.14
CA PRO A 43 -34.78 0.82 -12.40
C PRO A 43 -35.59 2.11 -12.46
N VAL A 44 -36.43 2.32 -11.45
CA VAL A 44 -37.16 3.56 -11.25
C VAL A 44 -36.12 4.64 -10.96
N PRO A 45 -36.07 5.73 -11.73
CA PRO A 45 -35.25 6.89 -11.37
C PRO A 45 -35.94 7.57 -10.19
N GLY A 46 -35.62 7.12 -8.99
CA GLY A 46 -36.20 7.62 -7.75
C GLY A 46 -35.45 7.03 -6.58
N HIS A 47 -34.85 7.91 -5.78
CA HIS A 47 -34.29 7.64 -4.47
C HIS A 47 -35.22 6.70 -3.70
N VAL A 48 -34.88 5.41 -3.62
CA VAL A 48 -35.41 4.57 -2.55
C VAL A 48 -35.01 5.30 -1.27
N SER A 49 -35.98 5.72 -0.48
CA SER A 49 -35.71 6.25 0.85
C SER A 49 -35.19 5.09 1.68
N ASP A 50 -33.89 4.84 1.57
CA ASP A 50 -33.16 3.87 2.37
C ASP A 50 -33.37 4.23 3.85
N PRO A 51 -33.41 3.24 4.77
CA PRO A 51 -33.43 3.53 6.19
C PRO A 51 -32.19 4.39 6.50
N ALA A 52 -32.44 5.67 6.79
CA ALA A 52 -31.54 6.79 6.52
C ALA A 52 -30.18 6.78 7.25
N ASP A 53 -29.90 5.76 8.05
CA ASP A 53 -28.72 5.72 8.92
C ASP A 53 -27.82 4.49 8.72
N THR A 54 -28.19 3.53 7.86
CA THR A 54 -27.36 2.31 7.69
C THR A 54 -26.29 2.43 6.61
N GLY A 55 -26.48 3.31 5.63
CA GLY A 55 -25.61 3.37 4.43
C GLY A 55 -25.78 2.19 3.47
N TYR A 56 -26.75 1.31 3.70
CA TYR A 56 -27.11 0.20 2.83
C TYR A 56 -28.61 0.24 2.49
N THR A 57 -28.93 -0.21 1.28
CA THR A 57 -30.30 -0.50 0.86
C THR A 57 -30.86 -1.70 1.62
N ALA A 58 -32.18 -1.89 1.59
CA ALA A 58 -32.83 -3.07 2.21
C ALA A 58 -32.35 -4.42 1.63
N ALA A 59 -31.81 -4.42 0.40
CA ALA A 59 -31.21 -5.59 -0.24
C ALA A 59 -29.73 -5.83 0.15
N GLY A 60 -29.17 -4.98 1.03
CA GLY A 60 -27.78 -5.07 1.48
C GLY A 60 -26.75 -4.44 0.53
N VAL A 61 -27.19 -3.73 -0.52
CA VAL A 61 -26.29 -3.01 -1.44
C VAL A 61 -25.94 -1.64 -0.83
N PRO A 62 -24.66 -1.23 -0.78
CA PRO A 62 -24.27 0.11 -0.32
C PRO A 62 -24.94 1.21 -1.13
N THR A 63 -25.38 2.28 -0.47
CA THR A 63 -25.91 3.45 -1.17
C THR A 63 -24.80 4.24 -1.84
N PHE A 64 -25.15 5.05 -2.84
CA PHE A 64 -24.17 5.90 -3.52
C PHE A 64 -23.51 6.90 -2.57
N ASP A 65 -24.29 7.48 -1.65
CA ASP A 65 -23.78 8.42 -0.66
C ASP A 65 -22.80 7.75 0.31
N ALA A 66 -23.09 6.51 0.76
CA ALA A 66 -22.18 5.76 1.62
C ALA A 66 -20.84 5.42 0.94
N VAL A 67 -20.88 5.07 -0.36
CA VAL A 67 -19.65 4.83 -1.14
C VAL A 67 -18.86 6.14 -1.32
N ARG A 68 -19.54 7.24 -1.63
CA ARG A 68 -18.92 8.56 -1.77
C ARG A 68 -18.22 8.98 -0.48
N GLU A 69 -18.94 8.99 0.64
CA GLU A 69 -18.41 9.39 1.95
C GLU A 69 -17.18 8.56 2.33
N LYS A 70 -17.23 7.25 2.07
CA LYS A 70 -16.11 6.34 2.32
C LYS A 70 -14.89 6.66 1.46
N ILE A 71 -15.08 7.04 0.20
CA ILE A 71 -13.99 7.43 -0.69
C ILE A 71 -13.39 8.76 -0.22
N GLU A 72 -14.21 9.75 0.10
CA GLU A 72 -13.77 11.06 0.56
C GLU A 72 -12.98 10.96 1.88
N THR A 73 -13.48 10.16 2.82
CA THR A 73 -12.80 9.92 4.11
C THR A 73 -11.46 9.24 3.89
N ARG A 74 -11.41 8.14 3.11
CA ARG A 74 -10.14 7.43 2.84
C ARG A 74 -9.14 8.31 2.12
N TYR A 75 -9.60 9.10 1.16
CA TYR A 75 -8.73 10.01 0.41
C TYR A 75 -8.16 11.10 1.31
N GLY A 76 -9.00 11.75 2.13
CA GLY A 76 -8.57 12.76 3.10
C GLY A 76 -7.57 12.20 4.12
N THR A 77 -7.84 11.00 4.66
CA THR A 77 -6.90 10.32 5.57
C THR A 77 -5.59 9.97 4.88
N ALA A 78 -5.64 9.42 3.66
CA ALA A 78 -4.44 9.02 2.93
C ALA A 78 -3.51 10.21 2.66
N LEU A 79 -4.07 11.38 2.34
CA LEU A 79 -3.29 12.61 2.14
C LEU A 79 -2.53 13.05 3.39
N GLY A 80 -3.13 12.95 4.58
CA GLY A 80 -2.48 13.34 5.84
C GLY A 80 -1.62 12.24 6.48
N ALA A 81 -1.93 10.97 6.21
CA ALA A 81 -1.27 9.85 6.87
C ALA A 81 0.23 9.76 6.54
N SER A 82 0.64 10.13 5.32
CA SER A 82 2.05 10.12 4.93
C SER A 82 2.88 11.17 5.68
N GLU A 83 2.32 12.35 5.94
CA GLU A 83 2.97 13.40 6.70
C GLU A 83 3.20 12.96 8.15
N LEU A 84 2.16 12.42 8.79
CA LEU A 84 2.26 11.87 10.15
C LEU A 84 3.26 10.71 10.23
N ALA A 85 3.29 9.83 9.23
CA ALA A 85 4.24 8.73 9.17
C ALA A 85 5.69 9.24 9.05
N ALA A 86 5.93 10.28 8.25
CA ALA A 86 7.25 10.89 8.12
C ALA A 86 7.72 11.58 9.41
N GLU A 87 6.80 12.17 10.18
CA GLU A 87 7.13 12.85 11.44
C GLU A 87 7.45 11.90 12.61
N THR A 88 7.18 10.61 12.47
CA THR A 88 7.59 9.61 13.47
C THR A 88 9.12 9.59 13.66
N PRO A 89 9.63 9.21 14.85
CA PRO A 89 11.07 9.01 15.05
C PRO A 89 11.68 8.03 14.05
N GLU A 90 10.97 6.95 13.74
CA GLU A 90 11.37 5.94 12.76
C GLU A 90 11.41 6.53 11.34
N GLY A 91 10.37 7.28 10.95
CA GLY A 91 10.29 7.98 9.67
C GLY A 91 11.47 8.93 9.46
N ARG A 92 11.77 9.76 10.46
CA ARG A 92 12.94 10.65 10.45
C ARG A 92 14.26 9.87 10.32
N SER A 93 14.40 8.75 11.02
CA SER A 93 15.62 7.94 10.96
C SER A 93 15.86 7.30 9.58
N ILE A 94 14.78 6.93 8.88
CA ILE A 94 14.85 6.36 7.52
C ILE A 94 15.25 7.47 6.54
N GLU A 95 14.65 8.66 6.66
CA GLU A 95 14.98 9.80 5.82
C GLU A 95 16.45 10.19 5.97
N GLU A 96 16.96 10.30 7.20
CA GLU A 96 18.37 10.60 7.46
C GLU A 96 19.32 9.57 6.82
N GLN A 97 18.95 8.28 6.85
CA GLN A 97 19.74 7.22 6.22
C GLN A 97 19.72 7.33 4.69
N TYR A 98 18.55 7.66 4.14
CA TYR A 98 18.40 7.91 2.71
C TYR A 98 19.25 9.10 2.28
N GLU A 99 19.16 10.24 2.97
CA GLU A 99 19.96 11.43 2.69
C GLU A 99 21.47 11.15 2.75
N LYS A 100 21.94 10.43 3.79
CA LYS A 100 23.36 10.04 3.89
C LYS A 100 23.82 9.21 2.69
N ARG A 101 22.98 8.29 2.21
CA ARG A 101 23.27 7.48 1.02
C ARG A 101 23.33 8.35 -0.23
N GLN A 102 22.40 9.30 -0.39
CA GLN A 102 22.35 10.20 -1.52
C GLN A 102 23.57 11.14 -1.54
N GLN A 103 23.99 11.67 -0.39
CA GLN A 103 25.19 12.48 -0.26
C GLN A 103 26.45 11.68 -0.64
N ALA A 104 26.62 10.48 -0.09
CA ALA A 104 27.75 9.62 -0.43
C ALA A 104 27.78 9.26 -1.93
N ALA A 105 26.63 9.01 -2.54
CA ALA A 105 26.52 8.78 -3.98
C ALA A 105 26.91 10.03 -4.78
N ALA A 106 26.45 11.22 -4.38
CA ALA A 106 26.77 12.48 -5.03
C ALA A 106 28.27 12.80 -4.94
N GLU A 107 28.89 12.64 -3.77
CA GLU A 107 30.33 12.79 -3.58
C GLU A 107 31.11 11.82 -4.47
N ARG A 108 30.67 10.56 -4.55
CA ARG A 108 31.32 9.57 -5.41
C ARG A 108 31.24 9.94 -6.89
N LEU A 109 30.09 10.43 -7.35
CA LEU A 109 29.92 10.91 -8.72
C LEU A 109 30.81 12.13 -9.01
N GLN A 110 30.96 13.03 -8.04
CA GLN A 110 31.86 14.17 -8.16
C GLN A 110 33.32 13.72 -8.30
N GLN A 111 33.79 12.81 -7.45
CA GLN A 111 35.14 12.24 -7.54
C GLN A 111 35.40 11.60 -8.91
N ILE A 112 34.43 10.85 -9.45
CA ILE A 112 34.55 10.24 -10.78
C ILE A 112 34.70 11.33 -11.84
N ARG A 113 33.84 12.36 -11.82
CA ARG A 113 33.91 13.47 -12.78
C ARG A 113 35.25 14.19 -12.73
N GLU A 114 35.76 14.45 -11.53
CA GLU A 114 37.08 15.07 -11.33
C GLU A 114 38.21 14.17 -11.85
N SER A 115 38.14 12.86 -11.62
CA SER A 115 39.15 11.92 -12.15
C SER A 115 39.18 11.92 -13.69
N MET A 116 38.02 11.93 -14.34
CA MET A 116 37.93 11.97 -15.80
C MET A 116 38.51 13.27 -16.37
N HIS A 117 38.23 14.43 -15.76
CA HIS A 117 38.76 15.71 -16.23
C HIS A 117 40.27 15.86 -15.99
N LYS A 118 40.82 15.18 -14.98
CA LYS A 118 42.26 15.22 -14.68
C LYS A 118 43.08 14.36 -15.65
N ASP A 119 42.52 13.28 -16.17
CA ASP A 119 43.18 12.42 -17.15
C ASP A 119 43.24 13.07 -18.56
N ASP A 120 42.36 14.04 -18.85
CA ASP A 120 42.30 14.78 -20.12
C ASP A 120 43.22 16.03 -20.17
N ALA A 121 43.86 16.42 -19.05
CA ALA A 121 44.67 17.63 -18.91
C ALA A 121 46.17 17.33 -18.79
#